data_AF-A0ABD7UYE7-F1
#
_entry.id   AF-A0ABD7UYE7-F1
#
_cell.length_a   1.000
_cell.length_b   1.000
_cell.length_c   1.000
_cell.angle_alpha   90.00
_cell.angle_beta   90.00
_cell.angle_gamma   90.00
#
_symmetry.space_group_name_H-M   'P 1'
#
loop_
_entity.id
_entity.type
_entity.pdbx_description
1 polymer ?
#
loop_
_entity_poly.entity_id
_entity_poly.type
_entity_poly.pdbx_seq_one_letter_code
_entity_poly.pdbx_strand_id
1 'polypeptide(L)'
;MKILTATSSGATRDDDFCHAVEGEIVLPSVVCECPTCGCDRAFGGLGSRRATTTMMVRDLDLTVEDLVSAAIAYLEAAGWARYLRLDAKPDAPEPVTVCAIELLLPNLLLAAQLETGDIVRVSYNRATDEWEPAPAG
;
A
#
# COMPACT_ATOMS: atom_id res chain seq x y z
N MET A 1 14.39 -7.12 -2.64
CA MET A 1 13.06 -7.57 -3.12
C MET A 1 12.31 -6.39 -3.75
N LYS A 2 11.53 -6.64 -4.82
CA LYS A 2 10.72 -5.60 -5.49
C LYS A 2 9.55 -5.18 -4.61
N ILE A 3 9.40 -3.88 -4.39
CA ILE A 3 8.35 -3.26 -3.56
C ILE A 3 7.85 -1.99 -4.25
N LEU A 4 6.55 -1.72 -4.15
CA LEU A 4 5.98 -0.42 -4.56
C LEU A 4 6.23 0.63 -3.50
N THR A 5 6.75 1.77 -3.95
CA THR A 5 7.10 2.90 -3.08
C THR A 5 6.60 4.20 -3.69
N ALA A 6 6.32 5.19 -2.85
CA ALA A 6 5.82 6.47 -3.30
C ALA A 6 6.85 7.17 -4.20
N THR A 7 6.37 7.82 -5.27
CA THR A 7 7.19 8.73 -6.05
C THR A 7 6.39 9.90 -6.59
N SER A 8 7.02 11.06 -6.66
CA SER A 8 6.53 12.24 -7.39
C SER A 8 6.90 12.21 -8.88
N SER A 9 7.80 11.29 -9.28
CA SER A 9 8.16 11.08 -10.68
C SER A 9 7.01 10.42 -11.45
N GLY A 10 6.89 10.71 -12.75
CA GLY A 10 5.85 10.11 -13.60
C GLY A 10 4.44 10.65 -13.36
N ALA A 11 4.26 11.72 -12.57
CA ALA A 11 2.99 12.43 -12.46
C ALA A 11 2.73 13.25 -13.74
N THR A 12 2.12 12.63 -14.75
CA THR A 12 1.81 13.23 -16.06
C THR A 12 0.36 13.67 -16.21
N ARG A 13 -0.56 13.22 -15.35
CA ARG A 13 -1.95 13.67 -15.35
C ARG A 13 -2.10 14.91 -14.46
N ASP A 14 -2.99 15.81 -14.84
CA ASP A 14 -3.31 17.02 -14.06
C ASP A 14 -3.84 16.71 -12.64
N ASP A 15 -4.38 15.49 -12.45
CA ASP A 15 -4.94 15.01 -11.18
C ASP A 15 -4.03 14.04 -10.41
N ASP A 16 -2.77 13.88 -10.85
CA ASP A 16 -1.75 13.15 -10.09
C ASP A 16 -1.22 13.95 -8.91
N PHE A 17 -0.89 13.22 -7.84
CA PHE A 17 -0.25 13.82 -6.68
C PHE A 17 0.61 12.79 -5.95
N CYS A 18 1.63 13.30 -5.26
CA CYS A 18 2.40 12.55 -4.28
C CYS A 18 2.52 13.40 -3.01
N HIS A 19 1.71 13.08 -2.00
CA HIS A 19 1.79 13.72 -0.68
C HIS A 19 2.56 12.86 0.34
N ALA A 20 2.78 11.59 -0.02
CA ALA A 20 3.67 10.67 0.65
C ALA A 20 5.13 11.14 0.57
N VAL A 21 5.97 10.60 1.45
CA VAL A 21 7.42 10.79 1.42
C VAL A 21 7.99 9.97 0.26
N GLU A 22 8.74 10.63 -0.62
CA GLU A 22 9.44 9.97 -1.73
C GLU A 22 10.24 8.75 -1.24
N GLY A 23 10.03 7.59 -1.84
CA GLY A 23 10.73 6.35 -1.47
C GLY A 23 10.08 5.54 -0.36
N GLU A 24 9.06 6.04 0.33
CA GLU A 24 8.41 5.25 1.38
C GLU A 24 7.56 4.11 0.79
N ILE A 25 7.48 2.98 1.51
CA ILE A 25 6.61 1.86 1.16
C ILE A 25 5.16 2.35 1.18
N VAL A 26 4.38 1.94 0.20
CA VAL A 26 2.95 2.29 0.13
C VAL A 26 2.06 1.09 0.39
N LEU A 27 0.91 1.31 1.02
CA LEU A 27 -0.11 0.31 1.28
C LEU A 27 -1.37 0.63 0.47
N PRO A 28 -2.11 -0.40 0.00
CA PRO A 28 -3.40 -0.20 -0.64
C PRO A 28 -4.33 0.59 0.29
N SER A 29 -5.06 1.55 -0.28
CA SER A 29 -6.07 2.29 0.46
C SER A 29 -7.30 1.41 0.72
N VAL A 30 -7.97 1.65 1.84
CA VAL A 30 -9.35 1.14 2.02
C VAL A 30 -10.26 1.92 1.10
N VAL A 31 -10.91 1.22 0.17
CA VAL A 31 -11.76 1.85 -0.84
C VAL A 31 -13.18 2.04 -0.31
N CYS A 32 -13.60 3.29 -0.16
CA CYS A 32 -14.95 3.62 0.27
C CYS A 32 -15.95 3.64 -0.89
N GLU A 33 -17.24 3.78 -0.58
CA GLU A 33 -18.31 3.90 -1.58
C GLU A 33 -18.43 5.29 -2.20
N CYS A 34 -17.76 6.31 -1.64
CA CYS A 34 -17.81 7.67 -2.17
C CYS A 34 -17.00 7.76 -3.48
N PRO A 35 -17.65 7.99 -4.64
CA PRO A 35 -16.98 7.95 -5.94
C PRO A 35 -16.00 9.10 -6.14
N THR A 36 -16.10 10.17 -5.34
CA THR A 36 -15.22 11.34 -5.45
C THR A 36 -14.10 11.35 -4.41
N CYS A 37 -13.98 10.29 -3.58
CA CYS A 37 -12.95 10.25 -2.55
C CYS A 37 -11.53 10.08 -3.12
N GLY A 38 -11.39 9.40 -4.27
CA GLY A 38 -10.09 9.10 -4.88
C GLY A 38 -9.29 7.98 -4.19
N CYS A 39 -9.86 7.34 -3.16
CA CYS A 39 -9.25 6.18 -2.50
C CYS A 39 -9.08 4.97 -3.43
N ASP A 40 -9.82 4.92 -4.53
CA ASP A 40 -9.76 3.88 -5.56
C ASP A 40 -8.66 4.09 -6.62
N ARG A 41 -7.86 5.16 -6.49
CA ARG A 41 -6.75 5.44 -7.43
C ARG A 41 -5.43 5.79 -6.77
N ALA A 42 -5.32 5.57 -5.46
CA ALA A 42 -4.17 6.01 -4.68
C ALA A 42 -3.84 5.01 -3.58
N PHE A 43 -2.55 4.87 -3.29
CA PHE A 43 -2.06 4.14 -2.12
C PHE A 43 -1.58 5.11 -1.03
N GLY A 44 -1.59 4.66 0.22
CA GLY A 44 -1.13 5.44 1.38
C GLY A 44 0.31 5.09 1.76
N GLY A 45 1.15 6.09 2.00
CA GLY A 45 2.50 5.90 2.53
C GLY A 45 2.48 5.28 3.93
N LEU A 46 3.27 4.24 4.15
CA LEU A 46 3.30 3.46 5.38
C LEU A 46 3.75 4.30 6.59
N GLY A 47 4.70 5.22 6.41
CA GLY A 47 5.18 6.09 7.49
C GLY A 47 4.35 7.37 7.61
N SER A 48 4.22 8.09 6.48
CA SER A 48 3.59 9.41 6.44
C SER A 48 2.07 9.39 6.56
N ARG A 49 1.44 8.25 6.22
CA ARG A 49 -0.01 8.08 6.09
C ARG A 49 -0.65 9.02 5.07
N ARG A 50 0.13 9.54 4.12
CA ARG A 50 -0.36 10.41 3.04
C ARG A 50 -0.45 9.64 1.74
N ALA A 51 -1.42 10.03 0.91
CA ALA A 51 -1.71 9.32 -0.32
C ALA A 51 -0.77 9.73 -1.47
N THR A 52 -0.61 8.84 -2.44
CA THR A 52 0.05 9.07 -3.73
C THR A 52 -0.67 8.31 -4.84
N THR A 53 -0.75 8.91 -6.04
CA THR A 53 -1.27 8.26 -7.25
C THR A 53 -0.18 7.60 -8.09
N THR A 54 1.08 7.99 -7.87
CA THR A 54 2.25 7.50 -8.61
C THR A 54 3.19 6.72 -7.68
N MET A 55 3.59 5.54 -8.14
CA MET A 55 4.40 4.59 -7.38
C MET A 55 5.52 4.04 -8.25
N MET A 56 6.72 3.93 -7.68
CA MET A 56 7.88 3.35 -8.33
C MET A 56 8.16 1.97 -7.74
N VAL A 57 8.46 1.01 -8.60
CA VAL A 57 9.00 -0.28 -8.20
C VAL A 57 10.47 -0.10 -7.84
N ARG A 58 10.81 -0.33 -6.58
CA ARG A 58 12.20 -0.29 -6.09
C ARG A 58 12.61 -1.69 -5.63
N ASP A 59 13.85 -2.06 -5.92
CA ASP A 59 14.46 -3.26 -5.34
C ASP A 59 15.22 -2.86 -4.08
N LEU A 60 14.67 -3.24 -2.92
CA LEU A 60 15.22 -2.87 -1.61
C LEU A 60 15.74 -4.10 -0.88
N ASP A 61 16.84 -3.93 -0.16
CA ASP A 61 17.39 -4.95 0.74
C ASP A 61 16.57 -5.01 2.04
N LEU A 62 15.36 -5.56 1.94
CA LEU A 62 14.41 -5.75 3.02
C LEU A 62 13.94 -7.20 3.02
N THR A 63 13.71 -7.73 4.21
CA THR A 63 13.08 -9.03 4.41
C THR A 63 11.56 -8.87 4.55
N VAL A 64 10.82 -9.98 4.41
CA VAL A 64 9.38 -10.00 4.72
C VAL A 64 9.13 -9.64 6.18
N GLU A 65 10.02 -10.02 7.09
CA GLU A 65 9.92 -9.73 8.52
C GLU A 65 10.04 -8.21 8.81
N ASP A 66 10.92 -7.52 8.08
CA ASP A 66 11.04 -6.05 8.15
C ASP A 66 9.74 -5.37 7.71
N LEU A 67 9.15 -5.85 6.60
CA LEU A 67 7.90 -5.31 6.07
C LEU A 67 6.73 -5.54 7.03
N VAL A 68 6.60 -6.76 7.57
CA VAL A 68 5.55 -7.09 8.54
C VAL A 68 5.72 -6.26 9.81
N SER A 69 6.95 -6.10 10.31
CA SER A 69 7.22 -5.23 11.47
C SER A 69 6.81 -3.78 11.20
N ALA A 70 7.12 -3.25 10.02
CA ALA A 70 6.75 -1.90 9.63
C ALA A 70 5.22 -1.74 9.50
N ALA A 71 4.53 -2.72 8.92
CA ALA A 71 3.07 -2.71 8.79
C ALA A 71 2.36 -2.86 10.15
N ILE A 72 2.89 -3.66 11.08
CA ILE A 72 2.41 -3.72 12.47
C ILE A 72 2.57 -2.34 13.13
N ALA A 73 3.75 -1.70 13.01
CA ALA A 73 3.97 -0.37 13.56
C ALA A 73 3.00 0.68 12.99
N TYR A 74 2.67 0.59 11.70
CA TYR A 74 1.62 1.40 11.07
C TYR A 74 0.24 1.14 11.71
N LEU A 75 -0.16 -0.12 11.88
CA LEU A 75 -1.45 -0.49 12.47
C LEU A 75 -1.58 -0.02 13.93
N GLU A 76 -0.49 -0.09 14.70
CA GLU A 76 -0.41 0.45 16.07
C GLU A 76 -0.56 1.98 16.06
N ALA A 77 0.23 2.67 15.24
CA ALA A 77 0.24 4.13 15.18
C ALA A 77 -1.08 4.72 14.65
N ALA A 78 -1.75 4.03 13.72
CA ALA A 78 -3.06 4.38 13.20
C ALA A 78 -4.21 4.00 14.16
N GLY A 79 -3.91 3.27 15.24
CA GLY A 79 -4.89 2.87 16.25
C GLY A 79 -5.78 1.69 15.85
N TRP A 80 -5.46 0.98 14.77
CA TRP A 80 -6.19 -0.21 14.31
C TRP A 80 -5.85 -1.45 15.12
N ALA A 81 -4.59 -1.58 15.55
CA ALA A 81 -4.12 -2.75 16.28
C ALA A 81 -4.97 -3.05 17.54
N ARG A 82 -5.42 -2.01 18.26
CA ARG A 82 -6.30 -2.19 19.42
C ARG A 82 -7.64 -2.84 19.06
N TYR A 83 -8.20 -2.51 17.90
CA TYR A 83 -9.50 -3.02 17.46
C TYR A 83 -9.38 -4.44 16.95
N LEU A 84 -8.32 -4.74 16.19
CA LEU A 84 -8.03 -6.09 15.70
C LEU A 84 -7.87 -7.09 16.86
N ARG A 85 -7.41 -6.64 18.03
CA ARG A 85 -7.23 -7.48 19.22
C ARG A 85 -8.48 -7.63 20.09
N LEU A 86 -9.56 -6.90 19.87
CA LEU A 86 -10.76 -6.95 20.73
C LEU A 86 -11.36 -8.36 20.80
N ASP A 87 -11.34 -9.09 19.68
CA ASP A 87 -11.90 -10.43 19.56
C ASP A 87 -10.82 -11.51 19.36
N ALA A 88 -9.59 -11.22 19.78
CA ALA A 88 -8.47 -12.16 19.65
C ALA A 88 -8.75 -13.45 20.44
N LYS A 89 -8.67 -14.58 19.75
CA LYS A 89 -8.79 -15.91 20.39
C LYS A 89 -7.40 -16.36 20.86
N PRO A 90 -7.26 -16.90 22.07
CA PRO A 90 -5.96 -17.32 22.62
C PRO A 90 -5.17 -18.30 21.72
N ASP A 91 -5.88 -19.16 20.98
CA ASP A 91 -5.28 -20.19 20.12
C ASP A 91 -5.26 -19.81 18.63
N ALA A 92 -5.60 -18.56 18.28
CA ALA A 92 -5.53 -18.07 16.91
C ALA A 92 -4.21 -17.30 16.65
N PRO A 93 -3.78 -17.18 15.39
CA PRO A 93 -2.69 -16.28 15.03
C PRO A 93 -2.93 -14.86 15.52
N GLU A 94 -1.85 -14.14 15.84
CA GLU A 94 -1.95 -12.76 16.31
C GLU A 94 -2.59 -11.89 15.19
N PRO A 95 -3.75 -11.24 15.45
CA PRO A 95 -4.58 -10.69 14.39
C PRO A 95 -3.97 -9.45 13.73
N VAL A 96 -3.11 -8.70 14.42
CA VAL A 96 -2.41 -7.55 13.84
C VAL A 96 -1.35 -8.00 12.84
N THR A 97 -0.69 -9.13 13.11
CA THR A 97 0.30 -9.76 12.25
C THR A 97 -0.38 -10.31 10.99
N VAL A 98 -1.53 -10.98 11.13
CA VAL A 98 -2.32 -11.44 9.99
C VAL A 98 -2.74 -10.25 9.11
N CYS A 99 -3.31 -9.21 9.71
CA CYS A 99 -3.73 -8.00 8.99
C CYS A 99 -2.54 -7.28 8.33
N ALA A 100 -1.39 -7.21 8.99
CA ALA A 100 -0.17 -6.62 8.43
C ALA A 100 0.29 -7.34 7.16
N ILE A 101 0.24 -8.68 7.16
CA ILE A 101 0.56 -9.49 5.97
C ILE A 101 -0.45 -9.20 4.86
N GLU A 102 -1.75 -9.24 5.16
CA GLU A 102 -2.82 -8.98 4.18
C GLU A 102 -2.71 -7.58 3.56
N LEU A 103 -2.36 -6.56 4.35
CA LEU A 103 -2.14 -5.20 3.85
C LEU A 103 -0.95 -5.10 2.89
N LEU A 104 0.08 -5.93 3.06
CA LEU A 104 1.26 -5.92 2.20
C LEU A 104 1.01 -6.67 0.88
N LEU A 105 0.06 -7.61 0.83
CA LEU A 105 -0.14 -8.48 -0.33
C LEU A 105 -0.33 -7.71 -1.64
N PRO A 106 -1.22 -6.71 -1.76
CA PRO A 106 -1.38 -5.98 -3.01
C PRO A 106 -0.09 -5.27 -3.45
N ASN A 107 0.68 -4.71 -2.53
CA ASN A 107 1.97 -4.11 -2.86
C ASN A 107 2.92 -5.15 -3.46
N LEU A 108 3.12 -6.26 -2.76
CA LEU A 108 4.11 -7.27 -3.13
C LEU A 108 3.72 -8.01 -4.41
N LEU A 109 2.44 -8.36 -4.57
CA LEU A 109 1.94 -9.04 -5.77
C LEU A 109 2.05 -8.16 -7.01
N LEU A 110 1.72 -6.86 -6.90
CA LEU A 110 1.87 -5.91 -8.00
C LEU A 110 3.35 -5.67 -8.33
N ALA A 111 4.20 -5.42 -7.33
CA ALA A 111 5.63 -5.21 -7.54
C ALA A 111 6.32 -6.42 -8.18
N ALA A 112 5.87 -7.63 -7.86
CA ALA A 112 6.42 -8.86 -8.43
C ALA A 112 6.22 -8.96 -9.94
N GLN A 113 5.15 -8.36 -10.48
CA GLN A 113 4.78 -8.40 -11.89
C GLN A 113 5.46 -7.32 -12.75
N LEU A 114 6.19 -6.38 -12.14
CA LEU A 114 6.74 -5.19 -12.78
C LEU A 114 8.27 -5.16 -12.68
N GLU A 115 8.95 -4.38 -13.51
CA GLU A 115 10.40 -4.25 -13.47
C GLU A 115 10.86 -3.15 -12.52
N THR A 116 12.06 -3.30 -11.95
CA THR A 116 12.65 -2.25 -11.10
C THR A 116 12.82 -0.95 -11.89
N GLY A 117 12.33 0.15 -11.34
CA GLY A 117 12.31 1.46 -12.00
C GLY A 117 11.00 1.76 -12.73
N ASP A 118 10.11 0.79 -12.92
CA ASP A 118 8.78 1.05 -13.46
C ASP A 118 8.05 2.03 -12.54
N ILE A 119 7.41 3.02 -13.15
CA ILE A 119 6.49 3.92 -12.48
C ILE A 119 5.08 3.58 -12.93
N VAL A 120 4.21 3.31 -11.96
CA VAL A 120 2.83 2.90 -12.19
C VAL A 120 1.85 3.80 -11.44
N ARG A 121 0.64 3.84 -11.98
CA ARG A 121 -0.58 4.22 -11.29
C ARG A 121 -1.37 2.96 -10.98
N VAL A 122 -2.33 3.09 -10.07
CA VAL A 122 -3.24 2.00 -9.73
C VAL A 122 -4.69 2.47 -9.83
N SER A 123 -5.57 1.55 -10.19
CA SER A 123 -7.02 1.71 -10.06
C SER A 123 -7.63 0.48 -9.41
N TYR A 124 -8.60 0.68 -8.54
CA TYR A 124 -9.32 -0.41 -7.89
C TYR A 124 -10.53 -0.81 -8.72
N ASN A 125 -10.56 -2.07 -9.17
CA ASN A 125 -11.65 -2.66 -9.90
C ASN A 125 -12.70 -3.22 -8.93
N ARG A 126 -13.80 -2.49 -8.76
CA ARG A 126 -14.91 -2.86 -7.86
C ARG A 126 -15.64 -4.13 -8.29
N ALA A 127 -15.54 -4.56 -9.55
CA ALA A 127 -16.21 -5.76 -10.03
C ALA A 127 -15.42 -7.03 -9.65
N THR A 128 -14.09 -6.94 -9.55
CA THR A 128 -13.22 -8.07 -9.23
C THR A 128 -12.63 -8.00 -7.82
N ASP A 129 -12.75 -6.87 -7.11
CA ASP A 129 -12.11 -6.61 -5.82
C ASP A 129 -10.57 -6.66 -5.90
N GLU A 130 -10.03 -6.13 -7.00
CA GLU A 130 -8.59 -6.18 -7.30
C GLU A 130 -8.01 -4.80 -7.65
N TRP A 131 -6.72 -4.64 -7.39
CA TRP A 131 -5.95 -3.47 -7.81
C TRP A 131 -5.29 -3.73 -9.16
N GLU A 132 -5.49 -2.82 -10.11
CA GLU A 132 -4.96 -2.91 -11.47
C GLU A 132 -3.85 -1.86 -11.66
N PRO A 133 -2.61 -2.28 -11.97
CA PRO A 133 -1.52 -1.36 -12.27
C PRO A 133 -1.60 -0.91 -13.74
N ALA A 134 -1.26 0.35 -13.98
CA ALA A 134 -1.06 0.88 -15.33
C ALA A 134 0.22 1.72 -15.37
N PRO A 135 0.98 1.72 -16.49
CA PRO A 135 2.14 2.59 -16.64
C PRO A 135 1.80 4.06 -16.35
N ALA A 136 2.69 4.76 -15.65
CA ALA A 136 2.50 6.16 -15.30
C ALA A 136 2.84 7.16 -16.43
N GLY A 137 3.06 6.67 -17.67
CA GLY A 137 3.56 7.42 -18.84
C GLY A 137 3.00 8.81 -19.07
#